data_AF-A0A957J6E7-F1
#
_entry.id   AF-A0A957J6E7-F1
#
_cell.length_a   1.000
_cell.length_b   1.000
_cell.length_c   1.000
_cell.angle_alpha   90.00
_cell.angle_beta   90.00
_cell.angle_gamma   90.00
#
_symmetry.space_group_name_H-M   'P 1'
#
loop_
_entity.id
_entity.type
_entity.pdbx_description
1 polymer ?
#
loop_
_entity_poly.entity_id
_entity_poly.type
_entity_poly.pdbx_seq_one_letter_code
_entity_poly.pdbx_strand_id
1 'polypeptide(L)'
;TERYSFFTNFFSELGTLTSYNGSSNLAANVLFAMALTGAGLGLIYFFAIFPMYFQENRYGRFLSLLGSVCGVITGLGYIGVAFTPADQFIYFHILFVQIAFSAFLGAAIFYTATIFTHPDYPNQYAIVYILFAVLLAVYLWLIFFGPDADTLTGVQIQATGQKIIVYAAILTMFIQAYGAHQFGKRPLP
;
A
#
# COMPACT_ATOMS: atom_id res chain seq x y z
N THR A 1 -28.48 -16.56 5.65
CA THR A 1 -27.22 -15.97 6.13
C THR A 1 -26.30 -15.86 4.94
N GLU A 2 -26.12 -14.65 4.41
CA GLU A 2 -25.10 -14.44 3.38
C GLU A 2 -23.73 -14.48 4.07
N ARG A 3 -22.88 -15.40 3.60
CA ARG A 3 -21.51 -15.59 4.09
C ARG A 3 -20.57 -14.68 3.29
N TYR A 4 -19.41 -14.36 3.86
CA TYR A 4 -18.34 -13.67 3.15
C TYR A 4 -18.02 -14.36 1.81
N SER A 5 -17.92 -13.56 0.76
CA SER A 5 -17.59 -13.95 -0.60
C SER A 5 -16.36 -13.19 -1.07
N PHE A 6 -15.31 -13.95 -1.40
CA PHE A 6 -14.01 -13.40 -1.75
C PHE A 6 -14.06 -12.45 -2.95
N PHE A 7 -14.92 -12.69 -3.93
CA PHE A 7 -14.96 -11.84 -5.13
C PHE A 7 -15.85 -10.62 -4.96
N THR A 8 -16.80 -10.62 -4.03
CA THR A 8 -17.78 -9.53 -3.90
C THR A 8 -17.63 -8.70 -2.64
N ASN A 9 -16.78 -9.13 -1.69
CA ASN A 9 -16.50 -8.36 -0.48
C ASN A 9 -15.11 -7.73 -0.55
N PHE A 10 -15.03 -6.42 -0.33
CA PHE A 10 -13.74 -5.75 -0.19
C PHE A 10 -13.02 -6.18 1.10
N PHE A 11 -11.69 -6.13 1.15
CA PHE A 11 -10.95 -6.25 2.41
C PHE A 11 -11.32 -5.13 3.38
N SER A 12 -11.55 -3.92 2.87
CA SER A 12 -11.94 -2.77 3.69
C SER A 12 -13.31 -2.95 4.37
N GLU A 13 -14.15 -3.86 3.90
CA GLU A 13 -15.43 -4.18 4.58
C GLU A 13 -15.22 -4.89 5.91
N LEU A 14 -14.08 -5.55 6.12
CA LEU A 14 -13.71 -6.05 7.46
C LEU A 14 -13.62 -4.89 8.46
N GLY A 15 -13.40 -3.67 7.98
CA GLY A 15 -13.37 -2.43 8.76
C GLY A 15 -14.73 -1.76 8.97
N THR A 16 -15.87 -2.29 8.52
CA THR A 16 -17.18 -1.69 8.86
C THR A 16 -17.61 -2.03 10.28
N LEU A 17 -18.43 -1.18 10.91
CA LEU A 17 -19.03 -1.48 12.22
C LEU A 17 -20.24 -2.41 12.11
N THR A 18 -20.92 -2.38 10.97
CA THR A 18 -22.12 -3.19 10.69
C THR A 18 -21.88 -4.11 9.48
N SER A 19 -22.28 -5.38 9.61
CA SER A 19 -22.28 -6.36 8.51
C SER A 19 -23.48 -6.19 7.59
N TYR A 20 -23.45 -6.81 6.40
CA TYR A 20 -24.57 -6.78 5.43
C TYR A 20 -25.92 -7.25 5.97
N ASN A 21 -25.92 -8.18 6.92
CA ASN A 21 -27.13 -8.68 7.58
C ASN A 21 -27.61 -7.79 8.74
N GLY A 22 -26.99 -6.61 8.94
CA GLY A 22 -27.30 -5.68 10.01
C GLY A 22 -26.71 -6.03 11.37
N SER A 23 -25.96 -7.14 11.51
CA SER A 23 -25.34 -7.48 12.80
C SER A 23 -24.05 -6.69 13.04
N SER A 24 -23.67 -6.55 14.31
CA SER A 24 -22.39 -5.96 14.69
C SER A 24 -21.21 -6.71 14.05
N ASN A 25 -20.26 -5.94 13.51
CA ASN A 25 -19.00 -6.42 12.94
C ASN A 25 -17.79 -6.00 13.78
N LEU A 26 -18.00 -5.60 15.03
CA LEU A 26 -16.98 -4.96 15.87
C LEU A 26 -15.69 -5.79 16.01
N ALA A 27 -15.80 -7.11 16.14
CA ALA A 27 -14.64 -7.97 16.27
C ALA A 27 -13.73 -7.93 15.01
N ALA A 28 -14.34 -8.01 13.82
CA ALA A 28 -13.59 -7.91 12.56
C ALA A 28 -13.03 -6.49 12.37
N ASN A 29 -13.82 -5.47 12.71
CA ASN A 29 -13.39 -4.07 12.65
C ASN A 29 -12.13 -3.82 13.49
N VAL A 30 -12.11 -4.30 14.74
CA VAL A 30 -10.94 -4.14 15.62
C VAL A 30 -9.71 -4.87 15.06
N LEU A 31 -9.87 -6.09 14.56
CA LEU A 31 -8.78 -6.83 13.92
C LEU A 31 -8.27 -6.14 12.66
N PHE A 32 -9.16 -5.64 11.81
CA PHE A 32 -8.83 -4.87 10.62
C PHE A 32 -8.07 -3.58 10.99
N ALA A 33 -8.57 -2.83 11.97
CA ALA A 33 -7.96 -1.58 12.40
C ALA A 33 -6.55 -1.82 12.98
N MET A 34 -6.36 -2.84 13.81
CA MET A 34 -5.05 -3.20 14.34
C MET A 34 -4.08 -3.64 13.23
N ALA A 35 -4.53 -4.51 12.32
CA ALA A 35 -3.69 -5.01 11.23
C ALA A 35 -3.26 -3.88 10.28
N LEU A 36 -4.21 -3.03 9.87
CA LEU A 36 -3.94 -1.95 8.91
C LEU A 36 -3.14 -0.81 9.55
N THR A 37 -3.36 -0.52 10.84
CA THR A 37 -2.51 0.40 11.60
C THR A 37 -1.09 -0.13 11.71
N GLY A 38 -0.92 -1.43 12.03
CA GLY A 38 0.39 -2.06 12.08
C GLY A 38 1.11 -2.03 10.73
N ALA A 39 0.40 -2.30 9.64
CA ALA A 39 0.93 -2.15 8.28
C ALA A 39 1.35 -0.71 7.99
N GLY A 40 0.51 0.28 8.33
CA GLY A 40 0.82 1.70 8.15
C GLY A 40 2.05 2.15 8.93
N LEU A 41 2.17 1.76 10.20
CA LEU A 41 3.35 2.03 11.03
C LEU A 41 4.60 1.34 10.48
N GLY A 42 4.48 0.11 9.98
CA GLY A 42 5.58 -0.62 9.33
C GLY A 42 6.08 0.09 8.08
N LEU A 43 5.17 0.59 7.23
CA LEU A 43 5.52 1.41 6.06
C LEU A 43 6.22 2.71 6.47
N ILE A 44 5.68 3.44 7.45
CA ILE A 44 6.29 4.67 7.97
C ILE A 44 7.70 4.40 8.45
N TYR A 45 7.88 3.35 9.27
CA TYR A 45 9.20 2.98 9.78
C TYR A 45 10.18 2.64 8.65
N PHE A 46 9.79 1.76 7.73
CA PHE A 46 10.62 1.38 6.59
C PHE A 46 11.04 2.61 5.78
N PHE A 47 10.09 3.45 5.38
CA PHE A 47 10.38 4.62 4.56
C PHE A 47 11.09 5.73 5.33
N ALA A 48 10.99 5.80 6.65
CA ALA A 48 11.79 6.74 7.44
C ALA A 48 13.29 6.37 7.44
N ILE A 49 13.61 5.07 7.41
CA ILE A 49 15.00 4.61 7.49
C ILE A 49 15.65 4.34 6.12
N PHE A 50 14.86 3.97 5.12
CA PHE A 50 15.37 3.52 3.83
C PHE A 50 16.26 4.54 3.08
N PRO A 51 16.08 5.87 3.19
CA PRO A 51 16.99 6.85 2.60
C PRO A 51 18.43 6.73 3.08
N MET A 52 18.67 6.20 4.29
CA MET A 52 20.03 6.10 4.86
C MET A 52 20.95 5.22 4.02
N TYR A 53 20.41 4.33 3.19
CA TYR A 53 21.18 3.51 2.26
C TYR A 53 21.59 4.24 0.97
N PHE A 54 21.13 5.48 0.75
CA PHE A 54 21.33 6.21 -0.50
C PHE A 54 21.96 7.59 -0.29
N GLN A 55 22.92 7.69 0.63
CA GLN A 55 23.53 8.97 1.04
C GLN A 55 24.73 9.40 0.18
N GLU A 56 25.31 8.50 -0.61
CA GLU A 56 26.56 8.73 -1.36
C GLU A 56 26.36 9.68 -2.55
N ASN A 57 25.23 9.54 -3.26
CA ASN A 57 24.91 10.34 -4.44
C ASN A 57 23.86 11.41 -4.08
N ARG A 58 24.15 12.69 -4.32
CA ARG A 58 23.22 13.81 -4.06
C ARG A 58 21.87 13.64 -4.77
N TYR A 59 21.89 13.19 -6.02
CA TYR A 59 20.67 12.98 -6.80
C TYR A 59 19.87 11.79 -6.25
N GLY A 60 20.53 10.66 -5.97
CA GLY A 60 19.92 9.49 -5.33
C GLY A 60 19.32 9.80 -3.96
N ARG A 61 20.04 10.59 -3.14
CA ARG A 61 19.57 11.06 -1.83
C ARG A 61 18.31 11.92 -1.94
N PHE A 62 18.26 12.83 -2.91
CA PHE A 62 17.08 13.66 -3.12
C PHE A 62 15.86 12.81 -3.53
N LEU A 63 16.05 11.90 -4.49
CA LEU A 63 14.98 10.99 -4.91
C LEU A 63 14.51 10.07 -3.78
N SER A 64 15.43 9.55 -2.95
CA SER A 64 15.07 8.68 -1.82
C SER A 64 14.25 9.43 -0.78
N LEU A 65 14.56 10.70 -0.53
CA LEU A 65 13.76 11.56 0.35
C LEU A 65 12.35 11.79 -0.20
N LEU A 66 12.19 12.08 -1.49
CA LEU A 66 10.87 12.21 -2.12
C LEU A 66 10.08 10.91 -2.01
N GLY A 67 10.71 9.79 -2.33
CA GLY A 67 10.11 8.46 -2.18
C GLY A 67 9.69 8.17 -0.75
N SER A 68 10.49 8.58 0.24
CA SER A 68 10.17 8.42 1.65
C SER A 68 9.00 9.26 2.11
N VAL A 69 8.92 10.51 1.67
CA VAL A 69 7.76 11.37 1.99
C VAL A 69 6.49 10.72 1.45
N CYS A 70 6.50 10.26 0.19
CA CYS A 70 5.40 9.50 -0.41
C CYS A 70 5.07 8.22 0.38
N GLY A 71 6.09 7.47 0.81
CA GLY A 71 5.92 6.24 1.59
C GLY A 71 5.35 6.47 2.99
N VAL A 72 5.74 7.55 3.66
CA VAL A 72 5.17 7.96 4.95
C VAL A 72 3.71 8.38 4.79
N ILE A 73 3.39 9.17 3.76
CA ILE A 73 2.00 9.53 3.42
C ILE A 73 1.16 8.28 3.16
N THR A 74 1.72 7.27 2.49
CA THR A 74 1.06 5.98 2.29
C THR A 74 0.67 5.32 3.60
N GLY A 75 1.61 5.21 4.54
CA GLY A 75 1.37 4.59 5.84
C GLY A 75 0.36 5.38 6.69
N LEU A 76 0.42 6.72 6.66
CA LEU A 76 -0.61 7.58 7.28
C LEU A 76 -1.98 7.38 6.65
N GLY A 77 -2.04 7.21 5.32
CA GLY A 77 -3.28 6.90 4.61
C GLY A 77 -3.88 5.56 5.06
N TYR A 78 -3.07 4.50 5.21
CA TYR A 78 -3.53 3.21 5.75
C TYR A 78 -4.08 3.33 7.17
N ILE A 79 -3.42 4.10 8.03
CA ILE A 79 -3.95 4.40 9.38
C ILE A 79 -5.28 5.16 9.27
N GLY A 80 -5.40 6.13 8.36
CA GLY A 80 -6.66 6.84 8.10
C GLY A 80 -7.80 5.89 7.70
N VAL A 81 -7.55 4.94 6.78
CA VAL A 81 -8.51 3.89 6.39
C VAL A 81 -8.92 3.02 7.59
N ALA A 82 -7.97 2.68 8.46
CA ALA A 82 -8.21 1.85 9.65
C ALA A 82 -9.22 2.47 10.62
N PHE A 83 -9.25 3.80 10.72
CA PHE A 83 -10.09 4.55 11.66
C PHE A 83 -11.28 5.26 10.98
N THR A 84 -11.56 4.96 9.71
CA THR A 84 -12.73 5.49 8.99
C THR A 84 -13.60 4.34 8.48
N PRO A 85 -14.41 3.68 9.32
CA PRO A 85 -15.33 2.63 8.89
C PRO A 85 -16.20 3.08 7.71
N ALA A 86 -16.21 2.31 6.63
CA ALA A 86 -16.84 2.72 5.37
C ALA A 86 -18.36 2.89 5.49
N ASP A 87 -19.01 2.18 6.41
CA ASP A 87 -20.45 2.29 6.68
C ASP A 87 -20.84 3.56 7.45
N GLN A 88 -19.87 4.26 8.05
CA GLN A 88 -20.10 5.51 8.80
C GLN A 88 -19.50 6.73 8.09
N PHE A 89 -18.32 6.57 7.48
CA PHE A 89 -17.50 7.68 6.97
C PHE A 89 -16.97 7.39 5.56
N ILE A 90 -17.85 6.93 4.65
CA ILE A 90 -17.47 6.50 3.29
C ILE A 90 -16.60 7.52 2.54
N TYR A 91 -16.92 8.82 2.64
CA TYR A 91 -16.16 9.87 1.98
C TYR A 91 -14.70 9.91 2.45
N PHE A 92 -14.47 9.94 3.76
CA PHE A 92 -13.11 9.96 4.32
C PHE A 92 -12.39 8.64 4.08
N HIS A 93 -13.10 7.51 4.14
CA HIS A 93 -12.56 6.21 3.83
C HIS A 93 -11.97 6.17 2.41
N ILE A 94 -12.76 6.56 1.40
CA ILE A 94 -12.33 6.60 -0.01
C ILE A 94 -11.17 7.59 -0.19
N LEU A 95 -11.24 8.77 0.44
CA LEU A 95 -10.16 9.75 0.40
C LEU A 95 -8.84 9.16 0.90
N PHE A 96 -8.84 8.48 2.05
CA PHE A 96 -7.62 7.86 2.59
C PHE A 96 -7.11 6.71 1.73
N VAL A 97 -8.01 5.90 1.13
CA VAL A 97 -7.64 4.86 0.15
C VAL A 97 -6.93 5.49 -1.05
N GLN A 98 -7.49 6.53 -1.64
CA GLN A 98 -6.92 7.22 -2.80
C GLN A 98 -5.57 7.88 -2.47
N ILE A 99 -5.47 8.56 -1.32
CA ILE A 99 -4.20 9.14 -0.84
C ILE A 99 -3.16 8.05 -0.68
N ALA A 100 -3.49 6.95 0.01
CA ALA A 100 -2.54 5.90 0.31
C ALA A 100 -1.98 5.25 -0.96
N PHE A 101 -2.84 4.78 -1.86
CA PHE A 101 -2.39 4.10 -3.07
C PHE A 101 -1.70 5.06 -4.07
N SER A 102 -2.14 6.31 -4.18
CA SER A 102 -1.49 7.30 -5.05
C SER A 102 -0.09 7.67 -4.54
N ALA A 103 0.04 7.89 -3.23
CA ALA A 103 1.33 8.16 -2.62
C ALA A 103 2.26 6.94 -2.74
N PHE A 104 1.73 5.71 -2.64
CA PHE A 104 2.55 4.51 -2.77
C PHE A 104 3.11 4.34 -4.18
N LEU A 105 2.34 4.73 -5.21
CA LEU A 105 2.84 4.78 -6.58
C LEU A 105 4.00 5.77 -6.70
N GLY A 106 3.87 6.95 -6.12
CA GLY A 106 4.95 7.93 -6.03
C GLY A 106 6.21 7.35 -5.36
N ALA A 107 6.04 6.67 -4.23
CA ALA A 107 7.14 6.01 -3.53
C ALA A 107 7.84 4.96 -4.42
N ALA A 108 7.08 4.10 -5.10
CA ALA A 108 7.63 3.09 -5.99
C ALA A 108 8.41 3.70 -7.17
N ILE A 109 7.91 4.78 -7.78
CA ILE A 109 8.58 5.48 -8.88
C ILE A 109 9.90 6.11 -8.39
N PHE A 110 9.85 6.87 -7.29
CA PHE A 110 11.05 7.54 -6.76
C PHE A 110 12.10 6.54 -6.28
N TYR A 111 11.69 5.44 -5.63
CA TYR A 111 12.64 4.42 -5.19
C TYR A 111 13.19 3.56 -6.33
N THR A 112 12.42 3.33 -7.39
CA THR A 112 12.96 2.75 -8.64
C THR A 112 14.12 3.60 -9.15
N ALA A 113 13.90 4.91 -9.32
CA ALA A 113 14.93 5.82 -9.80
C ALA A 113 16.11 5.90 -8.82
N THR A 114 15.84 5.96 -7.52
CA THR A 114 16.87 5.96 -6.45
C THR A 114 17.78 4.75 -6.55
N ILE A 115 17.24 3.54 -6.67
CA ILE A 115 18.03 2.31 -6.68
C ILE A 115 18.97 2.28 -7.90
N PHE A 116 18.50 2.69 -9.08
CA PHE A 116 19.35 2.75 -10.28
C PHE A 116 20.49 3.77 -10.18
N THR A 117 20.45 4.71 -9.24
CA THR A 117 21.55 5.65 -9.00
C THR A 117 22.65 5.10 -8.07
N HIS A 118 22.43 3.94 -7.43
CA HIS A 118 23.36 3.35 -6.49
C HIS A 118 24.03 2.11 -7.09
N PRO A 119 25.35 2.14 -7.40
CA PRO A 119 26.01 1.05 -8.14
C PRO A 119 26.01 -0.28 -7.38
N ASP A 120 26.16 -0.25 -6.06
CA ASP A 120 26.22 -1.48 -5.25
C ASP A 120 24.86 -2.03 -4.81
N TYR A 121 23.79 -1.24 -4.93
CA TYR A 121 22.45 -1.68 -4.55
C TYR A 121 21.84 -2.50 -5.71
N PRO A 122 21.43 -3.76 -5.50
CA PRO A 122 21.03 -4.62 -6.61
C PRO A 122 19.79 -4.11 -7.38
N ASN A 123 19.93 -3.94 -8.70
CA ASN A 123 18.87 -3.45 -9.59
C ASN A 123 17.60 -4.32 -9.62
N GLN A 124 17.67 -5.59 -9.19
CA GLN A 124 16.49 -6.45 -9.05
C GLN A 124 15.41 -5.84 -8.14
N TYR A 125 15.82 -5.07 -7.12
CA TYR A 125 14.88 -4.39 -6.23
C TYR A 125 14.18 -3.21 -6.93
N ALA A 126 14.85 -2.53 -7.87
CA ALA A 126 14.19 -1.55 -8.73
C ALA A 126 13.17 -2.22 -9.65
N ILE A 127 13.50 -3.39 -10.22
CA ILE A 127 12.57 -4.16 -11.07
C ILE A 127 11.31 -4.54 -10.30
N VAL A 128 11.43 -4.96 -9.04
CA VAL A 128 10.28 -5.26 -8.17
C VAL A 128 9.40 -4.02 -7.99
N TYR A 129 9.99 -2.83 -7.75
CA TYR A 129 9.21 -1.59 -7.69
C TYR A 129 8.58 -1.21 -9.03
N ILE A 130 9.22 -1.44 -10.17
CA ILE A 130 8.63 -1.20 -11.50
C ILE A 130 7.39 -2.06 -11.72
N LEU A 131 7.49 -3.36 -11.47
CA LEU A 131 6.38 -4.29 -11.63
C LEU A 131 5.21 -3.91 -10.70
N PHE A 132 5.53 -3.55 -9.46
CA PHE A 132 4.54 -3.06 -8.51
C PHE A 132 3.91 -1.74 -8.96
N ALA A 133 4.70 -0.78 -9.46
CA ALA A 133 4.21 0.51 -9.94
C ALA A 133 3.26 0.35 -11.14
N VAL A 134 3.54 -0.58 -12.07
CA VAL A 134 2.64 -0.88 -13.19
C VAL A 134 1.32 -1.44 -12.69
N LEU A 135 1.35 -2.46 -11.81
CA LEU A 135 0.13 -3.03 -11.23
C LEU A 135 -0.68 -2.00 -10.44
N LEU A 136 0.01 -1.15 -9.68
CA LEU A 136 -0.60 -0.10 -8.89
C LEU A 136 -1.21 1.00 -9.75
N ALA A 137 -0.56 1.38 -10.86
CA ALA A 137 -1.13 2.32 -11.82
C ALA A 137 -2.41 1.78 -12.47
N VAL A 138 -2.44 0.49 -12.84
CA VAL A 138 -3.65 -0.17 -13.34
C VAL A 138 -4.75 -0.18 -12.28
N TYR A 139 -4.41 -0.44 -11.02
CA TYR A 139 -5.38 -0.41 -9.92
C TYR A 139 -5.89 1.01 -9.63
N LEU A 140 -5.04 2.03 -9.67
CA LEU A 140 -5.47 3.43 -9.54
C LEU A 140 -6.39 3.82 -10.70
N TRP A 141 -6.06 3.41 -11.92
CA TRP A 141 -6.96 3.59 -13.05
C TRP A 141 -8.32 2.93 -12.79
N LEU A 142 -8.34 1.72 -12.22
CA LEU A 142 -9.57 1.03 -11.82
C LEU A 142 -10.36 1.79 -10.74
N ILE A 143 -9.69 2.39 -9.74
CA ILE A 143 -10.36 3.20 -8.72
C ILE A 143 -11.02 4.45 -9.33
N PHE A 144 -10.34 5.13 -10.25
CA PHE A 144 -10.79 6.44 -10.75
C PHE A 144 -11.71 6.35 -11.97
N PHE A 145 -11.56 5.30 -12.79
CA PHE A 145 -12.24 5.17 -14.08
C PHE A 145 -12.87 3.79 -14.31
N GLY A 146 -12.73 2.87 -13.35
CA GLY A 146 -13.34 1.55 -13.42
C GLY A 146 -14.86 1.59 -13.24
N PRO A 147 -15.51 0.43 -13.41
CA PRO A 147 -16.95 0.31 -13.22
C PRO A 147 -17.35 0.61 -11.77
N ASP A 148 -18.51 1.26 -11.62
CA ASP A 148 -19.09 1.57 -10.31
C ASP A 148 -19.41 0.29 -9.54
N ALA A 149 -19.17 0.33 -8.22
CA ALA A 149 -19.45 -0.77 -7.30
C ALA A 149 -20.95 -0.92 -6.97
N ASP A 150 -21.84 -0.39 -7.81
CA ASP A 150 -23.29 -0.49 -7.67
C ASP A 150 -23.86 -1.69 -8.47
N THR A 151 -23.05 -2.26 -9.36
CA THR A 151 -23.39 -3.47 -10.12
C THR A 151 -22.60 -4.66 -9.60
N LEU A 152 -23.17 -5.87 -9.68
CA LEU A 152 -22.48 -7.10 -9.25
C LEU A 152 -21.12 -7.25 -9.95
N THR A 153 -21.06 -7.01 -11.26
CA THR A 153 -19.82 -7.06 -12.04
C THR A 153 -18.82 -6.00 -11.60
N GLY A 154 -19.29 -4.77 -11.34
CA GLY A 154 -18.43 -3.68 -10.86
C GLY A 154 -17.82 -3.99 -9.50
N VAL A 155 -18.63 -4.45 -8.54
CA VAL A 155 -18.15 -4.91 -7.22
C VAL A 155 -17.12 -6.02 -7.39
N GLN A 156 -17.38 -7.00 -8.24
CA GLN A 156 -16.45 -8.11 -8.48
C GLN A 156 -15.09 -7.64 -8.97
N ILE A 157 -15.07 -6.74 -9.95
CA ILE A 157 -13.83 -6.21 -10.53
C ILE A 157 -13.08 -5.39 -9.48
N GLN A 158 -13.76 -4.46 -8.81
CA GLN A 158 -13.15 -3.56 -7.83
C GLN A 158 -12.61 -4.33 -6.61
N ALA A 159 -13.41 -5.23 -6.04
CA ALA A 159 -13.01 -6.03 -4.88
C ALA A 159 -11.89 -7.02 -5.22
N THR A 160 -11.85 -7.55 -6.45
CA THR A 160 -10.74 -8.40 -6.91
C THR A 160 -9.47 -7.60 -7.12
N GLY A 161 -9.57 -6.43 -7.78
CA GLY A 161 -8.45 -5.50 -7.98
C GLY A 161 -7.80 -5.09 -6.66
N GLN A 162 -8.62 -4.78 -5.64
CA GLN A 162 -8.13 -4.44 -4.30
C GLN A 162 -7.29 -5.58 -3.70
N LYS A 163 -7.73 -6.83 -3.82
CA LYS A 163 -6.98 -7.98 -3.27
C LYS A 163 -5.66 -8.18 -3.98
N ILE A 164 -5.67 -8.12 -5.31
CA ILE A 164 -4.46 -8.24 -6.13
C ILE A 164 -3.43 -7.20 -5.70
N ILE A 165 -3.83 -5.93 -5.59
CA ILE A 165 -2.87 -4.87 -5.26
C ILE A 165 -2.40 -4.94 -3.82
N VAL A 166 -3.26 -5.35 -2.87
CA VAL A 166 -2.88 -5.52 -1.47
C VAL A 166 -1.85 -6.64 -1.32
N TYR A 167 -2.06 -7.79 -1.97
CA TYR A 167 -1.08 -8.87 -1.96
C TYR A 167 0.22 -8.49 -2.67
N ALA A 168 0.14 -7.78 -3.79
CA ALA A 168 1.32 -7.27 -4.49
C ALA A 168 2.11 -6.28 -3.62
N ALA A 169 1.43 -5.41 -2.88
CA ALA A 169 2.05 -4.48 -1.94
C ALA A 169 2.78 -5.21 -0.80
N ILE A 170 2.13 -6.19 -0.17
CA ILE A 170 2.74 -7.00 0.89
C ILE A 170 4.00 -7.70 0.38
N LEU A 171 3.92 -8.38 -0.77
CA LEU A 171 5.05 -9.08 -1.36
C LEU A 171 6.19 -8.12 -1.73
N THR A 172 5.85 -6.98 -2.34
CA THR A 172 6.82 -5.94 -2.69
C THR A 172 7.56 -5.47 -1.46
N MET A 173 6.85 -5.07 -0.41
CA MET A 173 7.49 -4.56 0.81
C MET A 173 8.31 -5.61 1.53
N PHE A 174 7.89 -6.87 1.51
CA PHE A 174 8.69 -7.97 2.04
C PHE A 174 10.02 -8.12 1.28
N ILE A 175 9.99 -8.11 -0.05
CA ILE A 175 11.19 -8.21 -0.89
C ILE A 175 12.11 -7.00 -0.67
N GLN A 176 11.56 -5.79 -0.58
CA GLN A 176 12.34 -4.56 -0.36
C GLN A 176 12.98 -4.53 1.03
N ALA A 177 12.23 -4.92 2.07
CA ALA A 177 12.76 -5.02 3.43
C ALA A 177 13.87 -6.08 3.52
N TYR A 178 13.68 -7.23 2.89
CA TYR A 178 14.72 -8.25 2.78
C TYR A 178 15.96 -7.71 2.05
N GLY A 179 15.77 -7.01 0.94
CA GLY A 179 16.85 -6.42 0.16
C GLY A 179 17.67 -5.38 0.92
N ALA A 180 16.99 -4.46 1.61
CA ALA A 180 17.63 -3.47 2.47
C ALA A 180 18.43 -4.13 3.61
N HIS A 181 17.86 -5.16 4.26
CA HIS A 181 18.55 -5.90 5.31
C HIS A 181 19.78 -6.67 4.81
N GLN A 182 19.71 -7.30 3.63
CA GLN A 182 20.87 -7.99 3.05
C GLN A 182 21.96 -7.01 2.63
N PHE A 183 21.59 -5.86 2.06
CA PHE A 183 22.54 -4.82 1.71
C PHE A 183 23.24 -4.24 2.94
N GLY A 184 22.50 -3.97 4.03
CA GLY A 184 23.04 -3.45 5.28
C GLY A 184 23.98 -4.40 6.05
N LYS A 185 24.04 -5.68 5.69
CA LYS A 185 24.99 -6.65 6.26
C LYS A 185 26.36 -6.66 5.57
N ARG A 186 26.50 -6.00 4.41
CA ARG A 186 27.76 -5.99 3.69
C ARG A 186 28.80 -5.18 4.48
N PRO A 187 30.02 -5.69 4.67
CA PRO A 187 31.09 -4.90 5.28
C PRO A 187 31.34 -3.66 4.41
N LEU A 188 31.52 -2.51 5.06
CA LEU A 188 31.97 -1.29 4.38
C LEU A 188 33.34 -1.59 3.72
N PRO A 189 33.57 -1.12 2.49
CA PRO A 189 34.87 -1.27 1.83
C PRO A 189 36.00 -0.59 2.61
#